data_AF-A0A1Y4UHJ1-F1
#
_entry.id   AF-A0A1Y4UHJ1-F1
#
_cell.length_a   1.000
_cell.length_b   1.000
_cell.length_c   1.000
_cell.angle_alpha   90.00
_cell.angle_beta   90.00
_cell.angle_gamma   90.00
#
_symmetry.space_group_name_H-M   'P 1'
#
loop_
_entity.id
_entity.type
_entity.pdbx_description
1 polymer ?
#
loop_
_entity_poly.entity_id
_entity_poly.type
_entity_poly.pdbx_seq_one_letter_code
_entity_poly.pdbx_strand_id
1 'polypeptide(L)'
;MNSPSPSKEHIATFHTHFGALTFHKKLKALGDNAVMMPVPRKLSASCGTCVKFSLPFDQSWADEDLEAVYLHEEGNYRLLFENEET
;
A
#
# COMPACT_ATOMS: atom_id res chain seq x y z
N MET A 1 -9.74 -27.32 -10.49
CA MET A 1 -10.27 -26.20 -9.68
C MET A 1 -9.17 -25.75 -8.75
N ASN A 2 -8.99 -24.44 -8.63
CA ASN A 2 -8.03 -23.72 -7.79
C ASN A 2 -6.60 -23.61 -8.35
N SER A 3 -6.46 -22.75 -9.35
CA SER A 3 -5.25 -21.94 -9.44
C SER A 3 -5.26 -21.04 -8.19
N PRO A 4 -4.22 -21.03 -7.33
CA PRO A 4 -4.11 -19.98 -6.34
C PRO A 4 -3.97 -18.68 -7.13
N SER A 5 -4.96 -17.80 -7.02
CA SER A 5 -4.84 -16.43 -7.46
C SER A 5 -3.47 -15.93 -6.99
N PRO A 6 -2.62 -15.34 -7.86
CA PRO A 6 -1.34 -14.83 -7.41
C PRO A 6 -1.62 -13.91 -6.23
N SER A 7 -0.90 -14.12 -5.13
CA SER A 7 -0.97 -13.28 -3.94
C SER A 7 -0.68 -11.85 -4.37
N LYS A 8 -1.73 -11.07 -4.67
CA LYS A 8 -1.61 -9.70 -5.16
C LYS A 8 -1.20 -8.85 -3.98
N GLU A 9 0.11 -8.69 -3.81
CA GLU A 9 0.66 -7.79 -2.82
C GLU A 9 0.54 -6.35 -3.33
N HIS A 10 0.13 -5.47 -2.46
CA HIS A 10 0.02 -4.04 -2.71
C HIS A 10 0.99 -3.31 -1.78
N ILE A 11 1.54 -2.20 -2.27
CA ILE A 11 2.39 -1.29 -1.50
C ILE A 11 1.69 0.07 -1.49
N ALA A 12 1.34 0.57 -0.31
CA ALA A 12 0.87 1.93 -0.11
C ALA A 12 2.02 2.80 0.41
N THR A 13 2.26 3.94 -0.23
CA THR A 13 3.18 5.00 0.20
C THR A 13 2.40 6.15 0.81
N PHE A 14 3.06 6.95 1.67
CA PHE A 14 2.40 7.98 2.46
C PHE A 14 3.25 9.25 2.56
N HIS A 15 2.55 10.39 2.64
CA HIS A 15 3.14 11.68 2.95
C HIS A 15 3.66 11.73 4.39
N THR A 16 2.95 11.08 5.32
CA THR A 16 3.31 11.06 6.74
C THR A 16 3.45 9.65 7.32
N HIS A 17 4.32 9.53 8.34
CA HIS A 17 4.44 8.29 9.12
C HIS A 17 3.14 7.94 9.86
N PHE A 18 2.35 8.95 10.22
CA PHE A 18 1.10 8.76 10.94
C PHE A 18 0.04 8.12 10.04
N GLY A 19 -0.11 8.58 8.80
CA GLY A 19 -0.98 7.95 7.80
C GLY A 19 -0.61 6.48 7.57
N ALA A 20 0.68 6.18 7.40
CA ALA A 20 1.16 4.80 7.27
C ALA A 20 0.74 3.91 8.45
N LEU A 21 0.82 4.43 9.69
CA LEU A 21 0.43 3.68 10.88
C LEU A 21 -1.08 3.47 10.96
N THR A 22 -1.88 4.49 10.65
CA THR A 22 -3.34 4.44 10.66
C THR A 22 -3.86 3.47 9.61
N PHE A 23 -3.32 3.53 8.40
CA PHE A 23 -3.66 2.61 7.32
C PHE A 23 -3.30 1.17 7.65
N HIS A 24 -2.11 0.92 8.19
CA HIS A 24 -1.71 -0.41 8.67
C HIS A 24 -2.64 -0.96 9.75
N LYS A 25 -3.06 -0.14 10.72
CA LYS A 25 -4.04 -0.54 11.74
C LYS A 25 -5.41 -0.86 11.13
N LYS A 26 -5.88 -0.05 10.17
CA LYS A 26 -7.14 -0.27 9.45
C LYS A 26 -7.13 -1.63 8.75
N LEU A 27 -6.07 -1.93 7.99
CA LEU A 27 -5.93 -3.21 7.29
C LEU A 27 -5.89 -4.40 8.25
N LYS A 28 -5.18 -4.29 9.37
CA LYS A 28 -5.20 -5.33 10.42
C LYS A 28 -6.59 -5.52 11.02
N ALA A 29 -7.35 -4.45 11.22
CA ALA A 29 -8.73 -4.54 11.69
C ALA A 29 -9.66 -5.21 10.67
N LEU A 30 -9.34 -5.12 9.37
CA LEU A 30 -10.03 -5.83 8.29
C LEU A 30 -9.57 -7.30 8.13
N GLY A 31 -8.63 -7.76 8.96
CA GLY A 31 -8.11 -9.14 8.93
C GLY A 31 -6.95 -9.36 7.95
N ASP A 32 -6.34 -8.29 7.42
CA ASP A 32 -5.18 -8.42 6.55
C ASP A 32 -3.88 -8.63 7.33
N ASN A 33 -2.91 -9.28 6.69
CA ASN A 33 -1.55 -9.43 7.20
C ASN A 33 -0.66 -8.26 6.78
N ALA A 34 -1.19 -7.04 6.90
CA ALA A 34 -0.47 -5.83 6.52
C ALA A 34 0.79 -5.63 7.37
N VAL A 35 1.87 -5.18 6.74
CA VAL A 35 3.15 -4.91 7.40
C VAL A 35 3.68 -3.53 6.99
N MET A 36 4.20 -2.79 7.96
CA MET A 36 4.97 -1.58 7.70
C MET A 36 6.41 -1.97 7.38
N MET A 37 6.96 -1.38 6.33
CA MET A 37 8.34 -1.62 5.91
C MET A 37 8.93 -0.33 5.29
N PRO A 38 10.27 -0.18 5.24
CA PRO A 38 10.88 0.91 4.49
C PRO A 38 10.52 0.81 3.01
N VAL A 39 10.37 1.96 2.37
CA VAL A 39 9.97 2.06 0.96
C VAL A 39 10.99 1.32 0.08
N PRO A 40 10.54 0.42 -0.81
CA PRO A 40 11.42 -0.25 -1.76
C PRO A 40 12.20 0.77 -2.59
N ARG A 41 13.49 0.51 -2.86
CA ARG A 41 14.37 1.43 -3.61
C ARG A 41 13.87 1.83 -5.01
N LYS A 42 12.96 1.04 -5.59
CA LYS A 42 12.31 1.32 -6.87
C LYS A 42 11.15 2.34 -6.76
N LEU A 43 10.68 2.61 -5.55
CA LEU A 43 9.59 3.52 -5.24
C LEU A 43 10.13 4.74 -4.48
N SER A 44 9.43 5.86 -4.62
CA SER A 44 9.64 7.05 -3.82
C SER A 44 8.45 7.20 -2.88
N ALA A 45 8.71 7.62 -1.64
CA ALA A 45 7.68 8.11 -0.75
C ALA A 45 8.25 9.23 0.11
N SER A 46 7.40 10.19 0.44
CA SER A 46 7.80 11.39 1.18
C SER A 46 8.25 11.08 2.62
N CYS A 47 7.61 10.11 3.29
CA CYS A 47 7.99 9.72 4.66
C CYS A 47 9.00 8.57 4.76
N GLY A 48 9.38 7.93 3.65
CA GLY A 48 10.31 6.78 3.64
C GLY A 48 9.76 5.46 4.20
N THR A 49 8.49 5.43 4.64
CA THR A 49 7.80 4.22 5.13
C THR A 49 6.60 3.89 4.23
N CYS A 50 6.41 2.60 3.93
CA CYS A 50 5.26 2.10 3.19
C CYS A 50 4.55 0.97 3.94
N VAL A 51 3.31 0.69 3.55
CA VAL A 51 2.54 -0.46 4.06
C VAL A 51 2.37 -1.47 2.95
N LYS A 52 2.82 -2.70 3.17
CA LYS A 52 2.57 -3.83 2.29
C LYS A 52 1.33 -4.59 2.76
N PHE A 53 0.39 -4.86 1.87
CA PHE A 53 -0.91 -5.47 2.20
C PHE A 53 -1.41 -6.41 1.10
N SER A 54 -2.28 -7.36 1.43
CA SER A 54 -2.76 -8.38 0.47
C SER A 54 -4.23 -8.17 0.06
N LEU A 55 -4.96 -7.35 0.80
CA LEU A 55 -6.33 -7.00 0.41
C LEU A 55 -6.36 -6.21 -0.91
N PRO A 56 -7.42 -6.38 -1.71
CA PRO A 56 -7.64 -5.52 -2.86
C PRO A 56 -7.81 -4.08 -2.39
N PHE A 57 -7.00 -3.17 -2.94
CA PHE A 57 -7.10 -1.75 -2.62
C PHE A 57 -8.47 -1.18 -3.02
N ASP A 58 -9.08 -0.43 -2.10
CA ASP A 58 -10.30 0.32 -2.32
C ASP A 58 -10.00 1.82 -2.16
N GLN A 59 -10.40 2.63 -3.14
CA GLN A 59 -10.17 4.09 -3.14
C GLN A 59 -10.85 4.77 -1.95
N SER A 60 -11.90 4.18 -1.37
CA SER A 60 -12.51 4.66 -0.11
C SER A 60 -11.57 4.57 1.11
N TRP A 61 -10.42 3.91 0.96
CA TRP A 61 -9.38 3.87 1.98
C TRP A 61 -8.32 4.94 1.80
N ALA A 62 -8.31 5.65 0.67
CA ALA A 62 -7.45 6.80 0.48
C ALA A 62 -7.86 7.93 1.43
N ASP A 63 -6.86 8.48 2.10
CA ASP A 63 -6.93 9.70 2.89
C ASP A 63 -5.90 10.70 2.37
N GLU A 64 -5.86 11.90 2.95
CA GLU A 64 -4.90 12.96 2.60
C GLU A 64 -3.44 12.54 2.82
N ASP A 65 -3.18 11.58 3.70
CA ASP A 65 -1.84 11.09 3.98
C ASP A 65 -1.38 10.02 2.98
N LEU A 66 -2.31 9.31 2.31
CA LEU A 66 -1.99 8.31 1.31
C LEU A 66 -1.45 9.00 0.06
N GLU A 67 -0.21 8.69 -0.31
CA GLU A 67 0.49 9.27 -1.46
C GLU A 67 0.22 8.47 -2.72
N ALA A 68 0.45 7.16 -2.68
CA ALA A 68 0.19 6.29 -3.82
C ALA A 68 0.03 4.83 -3.40
N VAL A 69 -0.61 4.04 -4.26
CA VAL A 69 -0.75 2.59 -4.11
C VAL A 69 -0.26 1.90 -5.36
N TYR A 70 0.60 0.90 -5.16
CA TYR A 70 1.22 0.11 -6.20
C TYR A 70 0.84 -1.35 -6.06
N LEU A 71 0.60 -2.02 -7.18
CA LEU A 71 0.51 -3.47 -7.27
C LEU A 71 1.90 -4.06 -7.47
N HIS A 72 2.28 -5.03 -6.66
CA HIS A 72 3.52 -5.78 -6.85
C HIS A 72 3.26 -6.96 -7.80
N GLU A 73 3.87 -6.94 -8.98
CA GLU A 73 3.76 -7.98 -10.01
C GLU A 73 5.17 -8.44 -10.43
N GLU A 74 5.55 -9.68 -10.11
CA GLU A 74 6.80 -10.33 -10.53
C GLU A 74 8.07 -9.45 -10.39
N GLY A 75 8.20 -8.72 -9.29
CA GLY A 75 9.36 -7.85 -9.01
C GLY A 75 9.28 -6.43 -9.60
N ASN A 76 8.14 -6.07 -10.20
CA ASN A 76 7.80 -4.72 -10.61
C ASN A 76 6.66 -4.15 -9.77
N TYR A 77 6.56 -2.82 -9.77
CA TYR A 77 5.49 -2.09 -9.09
C TYR A 77 4.68 -1.33 -10.13
N ARG A 78 3.39 -1.61 -10.21
CA ARG A 78 2.45 -0.93 -11.11
C ARG A 78 1.59 0.03 -10.31
N LEU A 79 1.60 1.31 -10.64
CA LEU A 79 0.75 2.31 -10.00
C LEU A 79 -0.73 1.94 -10.21
N LEU A 80 -1.47 1.86 -9.11
CA LEU A 80 -2.93 1.64 -9.08
C LEU A 80 -3.67 2.93 -8.74
N PHE A 81 -3.10 3.74 -7.86
CA PHE A 81 -3.69 4.96 -7.36
C PHE A 81 -2.56 5.91 -6.96
N GLU A 82 -2.76 7.20 -7.19
CA GLU A 82 -1.89 8.28 -6.77
C GLU A 82 -2.78 9.42 -6.29
N ASN A 83 -2.45 9.97 -5.14
CA ASN A 83 -3.10 11.14 -4.59
C ASN A 83 -2.20 12.33 -4.90
N GLU A 84 -2.52 13.07 -5.97
CA GLU A 84 -1.85 14.32 -6.25
C GLU A 84 -2.28 15.33 -5.17
N GLU A 85 -1.38 15.68 -4.24
CA GLU A 85 -1.55 16.85 -3.36
C GLU A 85 -1.85 18.07 -4.26
N THR A 86 -3.12 18.46 -4.34
CA THR A 86 -3.58 19.64 -5.08
C THR A 86 -3.71 20.82 -4.15
#